data_AF-A0A2G6LGM1-F1
#
_entry.id   AF-A0A2G6LGM1-F1
#
_cell.length_a   1.000
_cell.length_b   1.000
_cell.length_c   1.000
_cell.angle_alpha   90.00
_cell.angle_beta   90.00
_cell.angle_gamma   90.00
#
_symmetry.space_group_name_H-M   'P 1'
#
loop_
_entity.id
_entity.type
_entity.pdbx_description
1 polymer ?
#
loop_
_entity_poly.entity_id
_entity_poly.type
_entity_poly.pdbx_seq_one_letter_code
_entity_poly.pdbx_strand_id
1 'polypeptide(L)'
;TQAKTFANYAMNYHCLPHIQDYIAVKEMKTQHLIDDNAIFVPGHCVTGVSFPKSIFYEKEQSEAKLVNFLFRYHFVNDISIANKHKDKFVNHLKAFCQKYHFTGSATSFADIVEIWQWKEREPKYIANSIRNYTFFGYDYWMPLWDIEHARFWMQMPFEIAGDRKWFEWCIQNKYNKLLGKEEIEFTPILNPQKEYILGNTKIRKVFRQYLSYKATKKHPLLFNAIYSDRGFFYEMMVKGNHFLNGYARKFLDMLF
;
A
#
# COMPACT_ATOMS: atom_id res chain seq x y z
N THR A 1 -18.43 21.78 -0.11
CA THR A 1 -19.12 20.53 0.28
C THR A 1 -18.43 19.94 1.49
N GLN A 2 -19.09 19.04 2.24
CA GLN A 2 -18.46 18.30 3.36
C GLN A 2 -17.20 17.54 2.89
N ALA A 3 -17.21 17.00 1.67
CA ALA A 3 -16.06 16.33 1.06
C ALA A 3 -14.86 17.26 0.88
N LYS A 4 -15.07 18.53 0.51
CA LYS A 4 -13.99 19.53 0.41
C LYS A 4 -13.43 19.88 1.79
N THR A 5 -14.28 20.00 2.79
CA THR A 5 -13.86 20.22 4.18
C THR A 5 -13.02 19.05 4.68
N PHE A 6 -13.48 17.81 4.44
CA PHE A 6 -12.74 16.60 4.75
C PHE A 6 -11.39 16.54 4.02
N ALA A 7 -11.38 16.79 2.71
CA ALA A 7 -10.14 16.77 1.92
C ALA A 7 -9.10 17.74 2.48
N ASN A 8 -9.51 18.97 2.84
CA ASN A 8 -8.61 19.94 3.46
C ASN A 8 -8.13 19.48 4.85
N TYR A 9 -9.02 18.92 5.67
CA TYR A 9 -8.70 18.37 6.99
C TYR A 9 -7.68 17.22 6.89
N ALA A 10 -7.91 16.26 6.00
CA ALA A 10 -7.05 15.09 5.83
C ALA A 10 -5.74 15.40 5.12
N MET A 11 -5.72 16.34 4.16
CA MET A 11 -4.51 16.76 3.43
C MET A 11 -3.50 17.45 4.35
N ASN A 12 -3.99 18.22 5.34
CA ASN A 12 -3.20 19.03 6.26
C ASN A 12 -2.01 19.74 5.59
N TYR A 13 -2.24 20.24 4.36
CA TYR A 13 -1.27 20.93 3.48
C TYR A 13 0.05 20.21 3.14
N HIS A 14 0.20 18.91 3.43
CA HIS A 14 1.48 18.22 3.22
C HIS A 14 1.37 16.80 2.66
N CYS A 15 0.16 16.25 2.50
CA CYS A 15 -0.05 14.88 2.04
C CYS A 15 -1.31 14.75 1.19
N LEU A 16 -1.43 13.72 0.36
CA LEU A 16 -2.70 13.45 -0.32
C LEU A 16 -3.73 12.95 0.70
N PRO A 17 -4.99 13.45 0.67
CA PRO A 17 -6.02 12.94 1.57
C PRO A 17 -6.31 11.48 1.23
N HIS A 18 -6.43 10.64 2.27
CA HIS A 18 -6.91 9.27 2.11
C HIS A 18 -8.44 9.29 2.00
N ILE A 19 -8.98 8.89 0.85
CA ILE A 19 -10.40 9.08 0.51
C ILE A 19 -11.17 7.75 0.34
N GLN A 20 -10.49 6.61 0.40
CA GLN A 20 -11.02 5.32 -0.07
C GLN A 20 -12.26 4.88 0.72
N ASP A 21 -12.25 5.16 2.01
CA ASP A 21 -13.24 4.77 3.00
C ASP A 21 -14.18 5.93 3.40
N TYR A 22 -14.00 7.13 2.81
CA TYR A 22 -14.82 8.32 3.14
C TYR A 22 -16.31 8.06 2.96
N ILE A 23 -16.70 7.53 1.80
CA ILE A 23 -18.12 7.28 1.49
C ILE A 23 -18.70 6.27 2.48
N ALA A 24 -17.97 5.20 2.78
CA ALA A 24 -18.45 4.16 3.68
C ALA A 24 -18.69 4.70 5.09
N VAL A 25 -17.73 5.43 5.67
CA VAL A 25 -17.85 5.99 7.02
C VAL A 25 -18.93 7.08 7.09
N LYS A 26 -19.03 7.91 6.04
CA LYS A 26 -20.10 8.90 5.91
C LYS A 26 -21.47 8.24 5.96
N GLU A 27 -21.69 7.19 5.17
CA GLU A 27 -22.97 6.49 5.12
C GLU A 27 -23.27 5.77 6.44
N MET A 28 -22.26 5.12 7.06
CA MET A 28 -22.41 4.52 8.40
C MET A 28 -22.86 5.56 9.44
N LYS A 29 -22.25 6.76 9.43
CA LYS A 29 -22.61 7.84 10.36
C LYS A 29 -23.99 8.42 10.06
N THR A 30 -24.31 8.66 8.78
CA THR A 30 -25.57 9.31 8.38
C THR A 30 -26.77 8.40 8.61
N GLN A 31 -26.59 7.09 8.41
CA GLN A 31 -27.65 6.10 8.56
C GLN A 31 -27.66 5.41 9.93
N HIS A 32 -26.79 5.81 10.86
CA HIS A 32 -26.66 5.20 12.19
C HIS A 32 -26.46 3.67 12.16
N LEU A 33 -25.59 3.17 11.25
CA LEU A 33 -25.37 1.72 11.07
C LEU A 33 -24.44 1.11 12.12
N ILE A 34 -23.70 1.95 12.85
CA ILE A 34 -22.80 1.57 13.93
C ILE A 34 -22.97 2.55 15.09
N ASP A 35 -22.59 2.11 16.30
CA ASP A 35 -22.69 2.94 17.49
C ASP A 35 -21.81 4.20 17.38
N ASP A 36 -22.26 5.30 18.00
CA ASP A 36 -21.52 6.57 17.99
C ASP A 36 -20.17 6.49 18.71
N ASN A 37 -19.99 5.51 19.60
CA ASN A 37 -18.73 5.21 20.30
C ASN A 37 -17.96 4.03 19.68
N ALA A 38 -18.31 3.61 18.46
CA ALA A 38 -17.57 2.58 17.75
C ALA A 38 -16.12 3.01 17.51
N ILE A 39 -15.19 2.05 17.67
CA ILE A 39 -13.76 2.25 17.43
C ILE A 39 -13.38 1.56 16.13
N PHE A 40 -12.79 2.32 15.20
CA PHE A 40 -12.24 1.77 13.97
C PHE A 40 -10.85 1.18 14.21
N VAL A 41 -10.66 -0.08 13.83
CA VAL A 41 -9.36 -0.78 13.94
C VAL A 41 -8.84 -1.10 12.54
N PRO A 42 -8.15 -0.15 11.87
CA PRO A 42 -7.62 -0.40 10.53
C PRO A 42 -6.51 -1.44 10.56
N GLY A 43 -6.56 -2.39 9.62
CA GLY A 43 -5.55 -3.45 9.47
C GLY A 43 -4.24 -3.02 8.82
N HIS A 44 -3.92 -1.73 8.81
CA HIS A 44 -2.65 -1.23 8.26
C HIS A 44 -1.51 -1.57 9.20
N CYS A 45 -0.45 -2.15 8.64
CA CYS A 45 0.69 -2.66 9.39
C CYS A 45 1.91 -1.78 9.14
N VAL A 46 2.76 -1.68 10.17
CA VAL A 46 4.11 -1.11 10.10
C VAL A 46 5.03 -1.80 9.06
N THR A 47 4.62 -2.97 8.56
CA THR A 47 5.52 -3.92 7.90
C THR A 47 5.11 -4.21 6.47
N GLY A 48 6.11 -4.59 5.66
CA GLY A 48 5.91 -4.86 4.23
C GLY A 48 6.50 -3.79 3.32
N VAL A 49 7.62 -3.19 3.72
CA VAL A 49 8.44 -2.36 2.84
C VAL A 49 8.87 -3.20 1.66
N SER A 50 8.37 -2.86 0.48
CA SER A 50 8.75 -3.54 -0.75
C SER A 50 10.03 -2.92 -1.29
N PHE A 51 11.07 -3.74 -1.41
CA PHE A 51 12.28 -3.44 -2.17
C PHE A 51 12.54 -4.58 -3.18
N PRO A 52 13.34 -4.34 -4.23
CA PRO A 52 13.61 -5.37 -5.23
C PRO A 52 14.42 -6.51 -4.58
N LYS A 53 13.89 -7.73 -4.59
CA LYS A 53 14.63 -8.89 -4.05
C LYS A 53 15.96 -9.16 -4.77
N SER A 54 16.14 -8.61 -5.98
CA SER A 54 17.39 -8.75 -6.73
C SER A 54 18.61 -8.19 -6.00
N ILE A 55 18.42 -7.23 -5.09
CA ILE A 55 19.53 -6.58 -4.37
C ILE A 55 20.35 -7.57 -3.53
N PHE A 56 19.78 -8.70 -3.09
CA PHE A 56 20.48 -9.72 -2.31
C PHE A 56 21.29 -10.71 -3.15
N TYR A 57 21.06 -10.75 -4.47
CA TYR A 57 21.80 -11.63 -5.39
C TYR A 57 22.92 -10.89 -6.15
N GLU A 58 22.93 -9.57 -6.05
CA GLU A 58 23.90 -8.70 -6.70
C GLU A 58 24.99 -8.30 -5.69
N LYS A 59 26.26 -8.46 -6.07
CA LYS A 59 27.41 -8.26 -5.16
C LYS A 59 27.47 -6.86 -4.55
N GLU A 60 27.15 -5.83 -5.34
CA GLU A 60 27.19 -4.44 -4.92
C GLU A 60 25.99 -3.68 -5.50
N GLN A 61 25.48 -2.73 -4.72
CA GLN A 61 24.43 -1.82 -5.11
C GLN A 61 25.01 -0.43 -5.37
N SER A 62 24.47 0.29 -6.35
CA SER A 62 24.88 1.66 -6.63
C SER A 62 23.85 2.67 -6.13
N GLU A 63 24.33 3.88 -5.76
CA GLU A 63 23.45 4.98 -5.35
C GLU A 63 22.48 5.33 -6.48
N ALA A 64 22.96 5.32 -7.73
CA ALA A 64 22.14 5.57 -8.91
C ALA A 64 20.96 4.57 -9.01
N LYS A 65 21.18 3.30 -8.69
CA LYS A 65 20.13 2.27 -8.68
C LYS A 65 19.12 2.52 -7.57
N LEU A 66 19.58 2.86 -6.35
CA LEU A 66 18.72 3.17 -5.21
C LEU A 66 17.86 4.42 -5.48
N VAL A 67 18.47 5.51 -5.94
CA VAL A 67 17.77 6.74 -6.31
C VAL A 67 16.75 6.49 -7.41
N ASN A 68 17.12 5.74 -8.44
CA ASN A 68 16.18 5.38 -9.51
C ASN A 68 15.03 4.51 -9.00
N PHE A 69 15.29 3.57 -8.08
CA PHE A 69 14.25 2.78 -7.44
C PHE A 69 13.28 3.67 -6.66
N LEU A 70 13.78 4.51 -5.74
CA LEU A 70 12.95 5.43 -4.95
C LEU A 70 12.13 6.37 -5.83
N PHE A 71 12.75 6.93 -6.87
CA PHE A 71 12.07 7.81 -7.81
C PHE A 71 10.92 7.09 -8.52
N ARG A 72 11.21 5.93 -9.13
CA ARG A 72 10.21 5.17 -9.90
C ARG A 72 9.13 4.53 -9.04
N TYR A 73 9.39 4.29 -7.76
CA TYR A 73 8.44 3.66 -6.87
C TYR A 73 7.52 4.68 -6.19
N HIS A 74 8.05 5.86 -5.82
CA HIS A 74 7.30 6.85 -5.02
C HIS A 74 6.78 8.06 -5.79
N PHE A 75 7.30 8.36 -7.00
CA PHE A 75 6.90 9.54 -7.79
C PHE A 75 6.03 9.15 -9.00
N VAL A 76 5.03 8.29 -8.77
CA VAL A 76 4.18 7.72 -9.84
C VAL A 76 2.78 8.33 -9.93
N ASN A 77 2.35 9.08 -8.91
CA ASN A 77 1.00 9.61 -8.85
C ASN A 77 0.74 10.72 -9.87
N ASP A 78 1.77 11.52 -10.19
CA ASP A 78 1.74 12.48 -11.29
C ASP A 78 3.08 12.42 -12.05
N ILE A 79 3.11 11.58 -13.08
CA ILE A 79 4.31 11.34 -13.91
C ILE A 79 4.72 12.62 -14.66
N SER A 80 3.77 13.49 -15.00
CA SER A 80 4.06 14.73 -15.71
C SER A 80 4.85 15.69 -14.83
N ILE A 81 4.37 15.90 -13.59
CA ILE A 81 5.06 16.70 -12.58
C ILE A 81 6.40 16.04 -12.18
N ALA A 82 6.41 14.72 -11.99
CA ALA A 82 7.63 13.98 -11.67
C ALA A 82 8.72 14.17 -12.73
N ASN A 83 8.36 14.08 -14.01
CA ASN A 83 9.29 14.27 -15.13
C ASN A 83 9.72 15.73 -15.29
N LYS A 84 8.77 16.68 -15.16
CA LYS A 84 9.06 18.12 -15.24
C LYS A 84 10.09 18.57 -14.21
N HIS A 85 10.06 17.98 -13.01
CA HIS A 85 10.94 18.33 -11.89
C HIS A 85 11.93 17.22 -11.53
N LYS A 86 12.24 16.34 -12.49
CA LYS A 86 13.04 15.12 -12.25
C LYS A 86 14.37 15.41 -11.58
N ASP A 87 15.13 16.37 -12.08
CA ASP A 87 16.46 16.69 -11.52
C ASP A 87 16.38 17.16 -10.07
N LYS A 88 15.35 17.94 -9.71
CA LYS A 88 15.11 18.38 -8.33
C LYS A 88 14.85 17.19 -7.42
N PHE A 89 13.99 16.26 -7.84
CA PHE A 89 13.67 15.06 -7.06
C PHE A 89 14.86 14.10 -6.96
N VAL A 90 15.59 13.88 -8.06
CA VAL A 90 16.81 13.06 -8.06
C VAL A 90 17.87 13.64 -7.15
N ASN A 91 18.11 14.95 -7.18
CA ASN A 91 19.08 15.60 -6.29
C ASN A 91 18.66 15.51 -4.82
N HIS A 92 17.36 15.65 -4.53
CA HIS A 92 16.84 15.43 -3.18
C HIS A 92 17.06 13.99 -2.70
N LEU A 93 16.79 12.99 -3.56
CA LEU A 93 17.00 11.59 -3.24
C LEU A 93 18.49 11.24 -3.06
N LYS A 94 19.39 11.84 -3.84
CA LYS A 94 20.84 11.70 -3.63
C LYS A 94 21.27 12.26 -2.28
N ALA A 95 20.83 13.47 -1.94
CA ALA A 95 21.10 14.07 -0.64
C ALA A 95 20.52 13.22 0.51
N PHE A 96 19.36 12.59 0.30
CA PHE A 96 18.79 11.63 1.24
C PHE A 96 19.68 10.39 1.41
N CYS A 97 20.14 9.77 0.32
CA CYS A 97 21.03 8.60 0.38
C CYS A 97 22.36 8.93 1.10
N GLN A 98 22.92 10.12 0.86
CA GLN A 98 24.11 10.61 1.55
C GLN A 98 23.87 10.82 3.05
N LYS A 99 22.74 11.44 3.41
CA LYS A 99 22.35 11.70 4.80
C LYS A 99 22.23 10.42 5.63
N TYR A 100 21.77 9.31 5.02
CA TYR A 100 21.64 8.01 5.69
C TYR A 100 22.77 7.04 5.33
N HIS A 101 23.92 7.55 4.88
CA HIS A 101 25.17 6.81 4.72
C HIS A 101 25.05 5.53 3.89
N PHE A 102 24.48 5.63 2.68
CA PHE A 102 24.43 4.48 1.77
C PHE A 102 25.83 3.88 1.53
N THR A 103 25.98 2.58 1.82
CA THR A 103 27.29 1.89 1.81
C THR A 103 27.54 1.07 0.54
N GLY A 104 26.54 0.94 -0.33
CA GLY A 104 26.59 0.02 -1.47
C GLY A 104 26.20 -1.43 -1.12
N SER A 105 25.98 -1.76 0.15
CA SER A 105 25.47 -3.07 0.55
C SER A 105 23.96 -3.22 0.32
N ALA A 106 23.49 -4.45 0.14
CA ALA A 106 22.06 -4.79 0.05
C ALA A 106 21.29 -4.35 1.30
N THR A 107 21.89 -4.51 2.49
CA THR A 107 21.34 -4.05 3.76
C THR A 107 21.12 -2.54 3.76
N SER A 108 22.16 -1.76 3.44
CA SER A 108 22.01 -0.29 3.40
C SER A 108 21.02 0.18 2.32
N PHE A 109 20.83 -0.59 1.24
CA PHE A 109 19.78 -0.32 0.26
C PHE A 109 18.39 -0.51 0.89
N ALA A 110 18.15 -1.65 1.52
CA ALA A 110 16.87 -1.96 2.17
C ALA A 110 16.54 -0.96 3.29
N ASP A 111 17.52 -0.65 4.14
CA ASP A 111 17.38 0.33 5.23
C ASP A 111 16.94 1.70 4.72
N ILE A 112 17.60 2.22 3.68
CA ILE A 112 17.27 3.56 3.15
C ILE A 112 15.88 3.58 2.52
N VAL A 113 15.48 2.49 1.84
CA VAL A 113 14.11 2.36 1.33
C VAL A 113 13.10 2.37 2.47
N GLU A 114 13.36 1.61 3.53
CA GLU A 114 12.50 1.56 4.71
C GLU A 114 12.40 2.93 5.40
N ILE A 115 13.53 3.58 5.69
CA ILE A 115 13.58 4.92 6.28
C ILE A 115 12.79 5.93 5.42
N TRP A 116 12.89 5.85 4.09
CA TRP A 116 12.10 6.69 3.20
C TRP A 116 10.60 6.42 3.36
N GLN A 117 10.16 5.16 3.37
CA GLN A 117 8.75 4.81 3.55
C GLN A 117 8.18 5.31 4.88
N TRP A 118 8.93 5.12 5.97
CA TRP A 118 8.56 5.60 7.30
C TRP A 118 8.48 7.11 7.43
N LYS A 119 9.24 7.86 6.61
CA LYS A 119 9.18 9.33 6.60
C LYS A 119 8.12 9.89 5.66
N GLU A 120 7.84 9.16 4.60
CA GLU A 120 7.01 9.62 3.50
C GLU A 120 5.69 8.84 3.46
N ARG A 121 5.68 7.65 2.86
CA ARG A 121 4.44 6.94 2.51
C ARG A 121 3.61 6.52 3.73
N GLU A 122 4.24 5.94 4.73
CA GLU A 122 3.53 5.34 5.87
C GLU A 122 2.77 6.39 6.71
N PRO A 123 3.39 7.48 7.21
CA PRO A 123 2.66 8.49 7.95
C PRO A 123 1.74 9.36 7.08
N LYS A 124 2.17 9.73 5.86
CA LYS A 124 1.44 10.72 5.04
C LYS A 124 0.23 10.12 4.32
N TYR A 125 0.23 8.83 4.03
CA TYR A 125 -0.87 8.21 3.30
C TYR A 125 -1.53 7.06 4.06
N ILE A 126 -0.75 6.14 4.63
CA ILE A 126 -1.29 4.94 5.27
C ILE A 126 -1.90 5.25 6.64
N ALA A 127 -1.12 5.78 7.58
CA ALA A 127 -1.63 6.17 8.89
C ALA A 127 -2.61 7.35 8.80
N ASN A 128 -2.45 8.21 7.79
CA ASN A 128 -3.36 9.34 7.57
C ASN A 128 -4.80 8.90 7.21
N SER A 129 -5.06 7.62 6.93
CA SER A 129 -6.42 7.10 6.71
C SER A 129 -7.35 7.30 7.93
N ILE A 130 -6.79 7.33 9.15
CA ILE A 130 -7.56 7.55 10.39
C ILE A 130 -8.23 8.93 10.45
N ARG A 131 -7.81 9.88 9.60
CA ARG A 131 -8.46 11.19 9.47
C ARG A 131 -9.92 11.07 9.06
N ASN A 132 -10.28 10.01 8.35
CA ASN A 132 -11.65 9.74 7.99
C ASN A 132 -12.52 9.47 9.23
N TYR A 133 -12.07 8.58 10.12
CA TYR A 133 -12.84 8.21 11.33
C TYR A 133 -12.99 9.41 12.27
N THR A 134 -11.89 10.09 12.55
CA THR A 134 -11.88 11.29 13.41
C THR A 134 -12.73 12.43 12.87
N PHE A 135 -12.74 12.64 11.55
CA PHE A 135 -13.58 13.67 10.92
C PHE A 135 -15.08 13.42 11.14
N PHE A 136 -15.51 12.16 11.21
CA PHE A 136 -16.90 11.78 11.50
C PHE A 136 -17.18 11.58 13.00
N GLY A 137 -16.21 11.88 13.87
CA GLY A 137 -16.35 11.82 15.32
C GLY A 137 -16.15 10.44 15.93
N TYR A 138 -15.52 9.51 15.20
CA TYR A 138 -15.18 8.19 15.73
C TYR A 138 -13.74 8.13 16.23
N ASP A 139 -13.53 7.29 17.24
CA ASP A 139 -12.21 6.91 17.71
C ASP A 139 -11.61 5.81 16.83
N TYR A 140 -10.30 5.61 16.98
CA TYR A 140 -9.56 4.59 16.26
C TYR A 140 -8.50 3.94 17.15
N TRP A 141 -8.14 2.72 16.82
CA TRP A 141 -7.04 2.01 17.46
C TRP A 141 -6.16 1.33 16.41
N MET A 142 -4.85 1.59 16.45
CA MET A 142 -3.87 1.05 15.50
C MET A 142 -2.89 0.09 16.19
N PRO A 143 -3.32 -1.13 16.57
CA PRO A 143 -2.46 -2.05 17.33
C PRO A 143 -1.22 -2.50 16.55
N LEU A 144 -1.29 -2.55 15.22
CA LEU A 144 -0.13 -2.93 14.38
C LEU A 144 0.92 -1.81 14.25
N TRP A 145 0.61 -0.63 14.80
CA TRP A 145 1.51 0.52 14.94
C TRP A 145 2.10 0.66 16.34
N ASP A 146 1.85 -0.32 17.22
CA ASP A 146 2.45 -0.35 18.54
C ASP A 146 3.99 -0.38 18.44
N ILE A 147 4.66 0.27 19.38
CA ILE A 147 6.12 0.39 19.40
C ILE A 147 6.80 -0.96 19.59
N GLU A 148 6.19 -1.89 20.33
CA GLU A 148 6.71 -3.25 20.52
C GLU A 148 6.63 -4.03 19.22
N HIS A 149 5.52 -3.87 18.49
CA HIS A 149 5.35 -4.47 17.17
C HIS A 149 6.38 -3.90 16.18
N ALA A 150 6.55 -2.57 16.14
CA ALA A 150 7.57 -1.94 15.28
C ALA A 150 9.00 -2.43 15.61
N ARG A 151 9.36 -2.48 16.90
CA ARG A 151 10.69 -2.95 17.35
C ARG A 151 10.94 -4.40 16.99
N PHE A 152 9.94 -5.26 17.11
CA PHE A 152 10.06 -6.66 16.68
C PHE A 152 10.47 -6.72 15.20
N TRP A 153 9.80 -5.98 14.33
CA TRP A 153 10.07 -6.00 12.90
C TRP A 153 11.40 -5.37 12.50
N MET A 154 11.85 -4.34 13.22
CA MET A 154 13.20 -3.77 13.03
C MET A 154 14.33 -4.75 13.37
N GLN A 155 14.05 -5.80 14.14
CA GLN A 155 15.03 -6.82 14.51
C GLN A 155 14.99 -8.05 13.57
N MET A 156 13.99 -8.14 12.69
CA MET A 156 13.82 -9.30 11.83
C MET A 156 14.83 -9.30 10.68
N PRO A 157 15.39 -10.48 10.31
CA PRO A 157 16.18 -10.62 9.09
C PRO A 157 15.39 -10.15 7.86
N PHE A 158 16.06 -9.51 6.91
CA PHE A 158 15.42 -8.96 5.70
C PHE A 158 14.73 -10.02 4.85
N GLU A 159 15.23 -11.25 4.86
CA GLU A 159 14.65 -12.41 4.18
C GLU A 159 13.23 -12.70 4.68
N ILE A 160 12.94 -12.34 5.94
CA ILE A 160 11.65 -12.54 6.59
C ILE A 160 10.80 -11.26 6.51
N ALA A 161 11.42 -10.10 6.74
CA ALA A 161 10.73 -8.80 6.73
C ALA A 161 10.30 -8.34 5.33
N GLY A 162 11.01 -8.77 4.28
CA GLY A 162 10.90 -8.20 2.93
C GLY A 162 9.72 -8.66 2.07
N ASP A 163 8.91 -9.64 2.49
CA ASP A 163 7.78 -10.11 1.67
C ASP A 163 6.48 -10.46 2.39
N ARG A 164 6.37 -10.16 3.69
CA ARG A 164 5.19 -10.41 4.55
C ARG A 164 4.76 -11.88 4.66
N LYS A 165 5.34 -12.82 3.91
CA LYS A 165 4.82 -14.20 3.85
C LYS A 165 4.95 -14.93 5.16
N TRP A 166 6.02 -14.64 5.90
CA TRP A 166 6.16 -15.17 7.25
C TRP A 166 5.06 -14.66 8.19
N PHE A 167 4.72 -13.37 8.10
CA PHE A 167 3.59 -12.81 8.86
C PHE A 167 2.27 -13.46 8.47
N GLU A 168 1.99 -13.58 7.17
CA GLU A 168 0.79 -14.24 6.65
C GLU A 168 0.71 -15.70 7.12
N TRP A 169 1.83 -16.41 7.13
CA TRP A 169 1.95 -17.76 7.66
C TRP A 169 1.64 -17.82 9.16
N CYS A 170 2.19 -16.92 9.99
CA CYS A 170 1.89 -16.85 11.42
C CYS A 170 0.39 -16.63 11.67
N ILE A 171 -0.22 -15.71 10.92
CA ILE A 171 -1.66 -15.42 11.03
C ILE A 171 -2.46 -16.65 10.62
N GLN A 172 -2.13 -17.30 9.50
CA GLN A 172 -2.83 -18.50 9.03
C GLN A 172 -2.78 -19.62 10.07
N ASN A 173 -1.63 -19.90 10.66
CA ASN A 173 -1.51 -20.92 11.70
C ASN A 173 -2.26 -20.57 12.98
N LYS A 174 -2.29 -19.28 13.36
CA LYS A 174 -3.13 -18.83 14.48
C LYS A 174 -4.61 -19.11 14.21
N TYR A 175 -5.09 -18.86 12.99
CA TYR A 175 -6.47 -19.21 12.60
C TYR A 175 -6.70 -20.72 12.53
N ASN A 176 -5.78 -21.49 11.95
CA ASN A 176 -5.92 -22.94 11.89
C ASN A 176 -6.06 -23.55 13.28
N LYS A 177 -5.20 -23.14 14.22
CA LYS A 177 -5.26 -23.57 15.62
C LYS A 177 -6.59 -23.24 16.27
N LEU A 178 -7.11 -22.01 16.07
CA LEU A 178 -8.43 -21.61 16.60
C LEU A 178 -9.59 -22.40 15.99
N LEU A 179 -9.43 -22.88 14.76
CA LEU A 179 -10.44 -23.65 14.03
C LEU A 179 -10.25 -25.17 14.16
N GLY A 180 -9.29 -25.65 14.96
CA GLY A 180 -8.98 -27.07 15.10
C GLY A 180 -8.43 -27.72 13.83
N LYS A 181 -7.82 -26.94 12.93
CA LYS A 181 -7.15 -27.41 11.72
C LYS A 181 -5.66 -27.61 11.97
N GLU A 182 -5.04 -28.47 11.16
CA GLU A 182 -3.59 -28.69 11.21
C GLU A 182 -2.80 -27.41 10.90
N GLU A 183 -1.68 -27.26 11.60
CA GLU A 183 -0.71 -26.20 11.31
C GLU A 183 0.04 -26.52 10.02
N ILE A 184 0.37 -25.47 9.27
CA ILE A 184 1.09 -25.55 8.01
C ILE A 184 2.56 -25.22 8.30
N GLU A 185 3.50 -25.95 7.70
CA GLU A 185 4.92 -25.61 7.79
C GLU A 185 5.26 -24.34 6.99
N PHE A 186 6.17 -23.51 7.50
CA PHE A 186 6.64 -22.34 6.75
C PHE A 186 7.67 -22.77 5.71
N THR A 187 7.38 -22.54 4.44
CA THR A 187 8.37 -22.67 3.37
C THR A 187 8.83 -21.29 2.88
N PRO A 188 10.06 -20.85 3.21
CA PRO A 188 10.59 -19.60 2.66
C PRO A 188 10.76 -19.71 1.14
N ILE A 189 10.47 -18.63 0.38
CA ILE A 189 10.77 -18.62 -1.05
C ILE A 189 12.27 -18.40 -1.23
N LEU A 190 12.96 -19.50 -1.52
CA LEU A 190 14.40 -19.51 -1.75
C LEU A 190 14.83 -18.89 -3.09
N ASN A 191 13.92 -18.62 -4.05
CA ASN A 191 14.35 -18.12 -5.36
C ASN A 191 13.27 -17.35 -6.17
N PRO A 192 13.25 -16.00 -6.13
CA PRO A 192 12.35 -15.15 -6.94
C PRO A 192 12.67 -15.17 -8.44
N GLN A 193 13.85 -15.66 -8.85
CA GLN A 193 14.29 -15.61 -10.26
C GLN A 193 13.31 -16.31 -11.23
N LYS A 194 12.58 -17.34 -10.77
CA LYS A 194 11.60 -18.06 -11.60
C LYS A 194 10.36 -17.24 -11.94
N GLU A 195 9.98 -16.24 -11.15
CA GLU A 195 8.84 -15.37 -11.48
C GLU A 195 9.20 -14.30 -12.53
N TYR A 196 10.47 -13.94 -12.65
CA TYR A 196 10.93 -12.87 -13.56
C TYR A 196 11.04 -13.30 -15.03
N ILE A 197 11.20 -14.61 -15.30
CA ILE A 197 11.49 -15.14 -16.64
C ILE A 197 10.23 -15.29 -17.51
N LEU A 198 9.03 -15.19 -16.94
CA LEU A 198 7.78 -15.34 -17.69
C LEU A 198 7.32 -14.01 -18.29
N GLY A 199 7.85 -13.72 -19.49
CA GLY A 199 7.59 -12.52 -20.29
C GLY A 199 6.15 -12.01 -20.29
N ASN A 200 6.05 -10.68 -20.18
CA ASN A 200 4.83 -9.90 -20.06
C ASN A 200 4.20 -9.66 -21.45
N THR A 201 3.58 -10.69 -22.04
CA THR A 201 2.90 -10.54 -23.35
C THR A 201 1.54 -9.84 -23.19
N LYS A 202 1.10 -9.08 -24.22
CA LYS A 202 -0.21 -8.40 -24.23
C LYS A 202 -1.37 -9.36 -23.92
N ILE A 203 -1.30 -10.59 -24.44
CA ILE A 203 -2.30 -11.65 -24.22
C ILE A 203 -2.37 -12.04 -22.73
N ARG A 204 -1.21 -12.22 -22.08
CA ARG A 204 -1.16 -12.51 -20.64
C ARG A 204 -1.73 -11.37 -19.80
N LYS A 205 -1.49 -10.12 -20.19
CA LYS A 205 -2.05 -8.95 -19.50
C LYS A 205 -3.57 -8.97 -19.53
N VAL A 206 -4.17 -9.19 -20.71
CA VAL A 206 -5.62 -9.28 -20.89
C VAL A 206 -6.20 -10.47 -20.11
N PHE A 207 -5.55 -11.62 -20.16
CA PHE A 207 -5.98 -12.81 -19.41
C PHE A 207 -5.93 -12.58 -17.88
N ARG A 208 -4.85 -11.97 -17.37
CA ARG A 208 -4.73 -11.59 -15.94
C ARG A 208 -5.80 -10.58 -15.54
N GLN A 209 -6.11 -9.59 -16.38
CA GLN A 209 -7.18 -8.62 -16.13
C GLN A 209 -8.55 -9.31 -16.05
N TYR A 210 -8.83 -10.27 -16.95
CA TYR A 210 -10.07 -11.04 -16.91
C TYR A 210 -10.19 -11.94 -15.67
N LEU A 211 -9.11 -12.62 -15.27
CA LEU A 211 -9.10 -13.38 -14.01
C LEU A 211 -9.33 -12.47 -12.81
N SER A 212 -8.69 -11.30 -12.79
CA SER A 212 -8.87 -10.29 -11.73
C SER A 212 -10.32 -9.81 -11.66
N TYR A 213 -10.96 -9.56 -12.81
CA TYR A 213 -12.38 -9.22 -12.91
C TYR A 213 -13.27 -10.31 -12.29
N LYS A 214 -13.03 -11.58 -12.64
CA LYS A 214 -13.79 -12.72 -12.10
C LYS A 214 -13.60 -12.88 -10.60
N ALA A 215 -12.37 -12.76 -10.11
CA ALA A 215 -12.06 -12.86 -8.68
C ALA A 215 -12.74 -11.73 -7.89
N THR A 216 -12.68 -10.50 -8.40
CA THR A 216 -13.25 -9.31 -7.74
C THR A 216 -14.77 -9.39 -7.59
N LYS A 217 -15.47 -9.93 -8.60
CA LYS A 217 -16.93 -10.15 -8.52
C LYS A 217 -17.36 -11.09 -7.39
N LYS A 218 -16.49 -11.99 -6.96
CA LYS A 218 -16.74 -12.95 -5.88
C LYS A 218 -16.09 -12.53 -4.57
N HIS A 219 -15.46 -11.35 -4.53
CA HIS A 219 -14.74 -10.91 -3.35
C HIS A 219 -15.74 -10.52 -2.25
N PRO A 220 -15.55 -10.98 -1.00
CA PRO A 220 -16.49 -10.72 0.10
C PRO A 220 -16.66 -9.22 0.42
N LEU A 221 -15.65 -8.40 0.09
CA LEU A 221 -15.73 -6.94 0.23
C LEU A 221 -16.56 -6.24 -0.87
N LEU A 222 -17.18 -7.00 -1.79
CA LEU A 222 -18.10 -6.48 -2.81
C LEU A 222 -17.58 -5.25 -3.54
N PHE A 223 -16.31 -5.28 -3.91
CA PHE A 223 -15.62 -4.15 -4.54
C PHE A 223 -16.38 -3.61 -5.76
N ASN A 224 -16.98 -4.48 -6.58
CA ASN A 224 -17.79 -4.08 -7.73
C ASN A 224 -19.13 -3.38 -7.39
N ALA A 225 -19.57 -3.29 -6.13
CA ALA A 225 -20.89 -2.80 -5.76
C ALA A 225 -21.19 -1.34 -6.19
N ILE A 226 -20.15 -0.53 -6.39
CA ILE A 226 -20.32 0.86 -6.86
C ILE A 226 -20.54 0.99 -8.38
N TYR A 227 -20.39 -0.09 -9.14
CA TYR A 227 -20.50 -0.11 -10.60
C TYR A 227 -21.63 -1.03 -11.04
N SER A 228 -22.28 -0.69 -12.17
CA SER A 228 -23.07 -1.69 -12.89
C SER A 228 -22.14 -2.77 -13.46
N ASP A 229 -22.66 -3.97 -13.71
CA ASP A 229 -21.87 -5.08 -14.25
C ASP A 229 -21.15 -4.72 -15.56
N ARG A 230 -21.82 -3.99 -16.47
CA ARG A 230 -21.23 -3.48 -17.71
C ARG A 230 -20.20 -2.37 -17.44
N GLY A 231 -20.49 -1.46 -16.51
CA GLY A 231 -19.57 -0.39 -16.12
C GLY A 231 -18.29 -0.93 -15.48
N PHE A 232 -18.41 -1.95 -14.64
CA PHE A 232 -17.29 -2.63 -13.99
C PHE A 232 -16.39 -3.34 -15.01
N PHE A 233 -17.00 -4.07 -15.95
CA PHE A 233 -16.25 -4.70 -17.05
C PHE A 233 -15.51 -3.66 -17.90
N TYR A 234 -16.16 -2.55 -18.26
CA TYR A 234 -15.55 -1.49 -19.06
C TYR A 234 -14.35 -0.83 -18.35
N GLU A 235 -14.49 -0.48 -17.06
CA GLU A 235 -13.38 0.12 -16.30
C GLU A 235 -12.18 -0.84 -16.15
N MET A 236 -12.43 -2.14 -15.92
CA MET A 236 -11.35 -3.12 -15.78
C MET A 236 -10.68 -3.52 -17.10
N MET A 237 -11.48 -3.77 -18.15
CA MET A 237 -10.99 -4.36 -19.39
C MET A 237 -10.55 -3.32 -20.43
N VAL A 238 -11.19 -2.15 -20.45
CA VAL A 238 -10.94 -1.12 -21.48
C VAL A 238 -10.03 -0.03 -20.96
N LYS A 239 -10.30 0.50 -19.76
CA LYS A 239 -9.48 1.56 -19.17
C LYS A 239 -8.26 1.04 -18.41
N GLY A 240 -8.19 -0.28 -18.16
CA GLY A 240 -7.05 -0.91 -17.48
C GLY A 240 -6.82 -0.41 -16.05
N ASN A 241 -7.83 0.22 -15.44
CA ASN A 241 -7.70 0.89 -14.15
C ASN A 241 -7.80 -0.09 -12.98
N HIS A 242 -7.06 0.20 -11.91
CA HIS A 242 -7.23 -0.47 -10.63
C HIS A 242 -8.57 -0.04 -9.99
N PHE A 243 -9.25 -1.03 -9.40
CA PHE A 243 -10.55 -0.94 -8.74
C PHE A 243 -10.79 0.33 -7.89
N LEU A 244 -9.77 0.82 -7.20
CA LEU A 244 -9.81 1.99 -6.30
C LEU A 244 -10.21 3.30 -7.00
N ASN A 245 -10.09 3.38 -8.32
CA ASN A 245 -10.39 4.60 -9.07
C ASN A 245 -11.88 4.97 -9.09
N GLY A 246 -12.80 4.02 -8.84
CA GLY A 246 -14.23 4.31 -8.80
C GLY A 246 -14.66 5.12 -7.60
N TYR A 247 -14.19 4.72 -6.42
CA TYR A 247 -14.40 5.46 -5.18
C TYR A 247 -13.73 6.83 -5.25
N ALA A 248 -12.52 6.89 -5.83
CA ALA A 248 -11.83 8.16 -6.06
C ALA A 248 -12.63 9.10 -6.98
N ARG A 249 -13.21 8.62 -8.08
CA ARG A 249 -14.07 9.44 -8.95
C ARG A 249 -15.32 9.91 -8.25
N LYS A 250 -16.06 9.02 -7.58
CA LYS A 250 -17.24 9.43 -6.81
C LYS A 250 -16.91 10.50 -5.77
N PHE A 251 -15.74 10.39 -5.12
CA PHE A 251 -15.27 11.41 -4.21
C PHE A 251 -14.92 12.72 -4.91
N LEU A 252 -14.22 12.68 -6.06
CA LEU A 252 -13.89 13.86 -6.87
C LEU A 252 -15.17 14.58 -7.36
N ASP A 253 -16.19 13.83 -7.76
CA ASP A 253 -17.50 14.39 -8.14
C ASP A 253 -18.21 15.09 -6.95
N MET A 254 -17.82 14.81 -5.70
CA MET A 254 -18.31 15.54 -4.52
C MET A 254 -17.48 16.79 -4.19
N LEU A 255 -16.31 16.96 -4.82
CA LEU A 255 -15.43 18.10 -4.62
C LEU A 255 -15.78 19.29 -5.52
N PHE A 256 -16.30 19.02 -6.73
CA PHE A 256 -16.66 20.00 -7.75
C PHE A 256 -18.17 20.02 -7.98
#